data_AF-A0A1Y4V619-F1
#
_entry.id   AF-A0A1Y4V619-F1
#
_cell.length_a   1.000
_cell.length_b   1.000
_cell.length_c   1.000
_cell.angle_alpha   90.00
_cell.angle_beta   90.00
_cell.angle_gamma   90.00
#
_symmetry.space_group_name_H-M   'P 1'
#
loop_
_entity.id
_entity.type
_entity.pdbx_description
1 polymer ?
#
loop_
_entity_poly.entity_id
_entity_poly.type
_entity_poly.pdbx_seq_one_letter_code
_entity_poly.pdbx_strand_id
1 'polypeptide(L)'
;MNDIFLYAEGDSGAGKGLLLTGDYGTGKSTIMQILNKYLWFIGGRDAGDYPIGGFRIDSASYVATGFSMKGRDYLELYTYNGGIPRTICFDELGREPIPSKHFGTELNVMQYILQCRYELRYECKTHITTNLSIEEIQDRYGAYIADRINEMFNVIELKGSSRR
;
A
#
# COMPACT_ATOMS: atom_id res chain seq x y z
N MET A 1 16.96 6.01 2.70
CA MET A 1 16.58 7.41 2.36
C MET A 1 16.93 7.72 0.92
N ASN A 2 18.14 7.36 0.46
CA ASN A 2 18.53 7.49 -0.95
C ASN A 2 17.56 6.75 -1.89
N ASP A 3 17.13 5.52 -1.56
CA ASP A 3 16.21 4.76 -2.41
C ASP A 3 14.81 5.38 -2.54
N ILE A 4 14.35 6.12 -1.52
CA ILE A 4 13.06 6.81 -1.57
C ILE A 4 13.13 8.03 -2.48
N PHE A 5 14.27 8.73 -2.44
CA PHE A 5 14.54 9.85 -3.35
C PHE A 5 14.67 9.36 -4.79
N LEU A 6 15.46 8.30 -5.03
CA LEU A 6 15.57 7.66 -6.34
C LEU A 6 14.23 7.12 -6.85
N TYR A 7 13.35 6.67 -5.96
CA TYR A 7 11.99 6.27 -6.33
C TYR A 7 11.16 7.48 -6.77
N ALA A 8 11.27 8.62 -6.07
CA ALA A 8 10.54 9.84 -6.38
C ALA A 8 11.00 10.48 -7.70
N GLU A 9 12.29 10.41 -8.03
CA GLU A 9 12.87 10.92 -9.28
C GLU A 9 12.65 9.97 -10.48
N GLY A 10 12.04 8.80 -10.27
CA GLY A 10 11.73 7.84 -11.34
C GLY A 10 12.89 6.94 -11.79
N ASP A 11 14.04 7.01 -11.10
CA ASP A 11 15.30 6.38 -11.52
C ASP A 11 15.51 4.97 -10.93
N SER A 12 14.72 4.56 -9.93
CA SER A 12 14.77 3.21 -9.34
C SER A 12 13.49 2.40 -9.57
N GLY A 13 13.61 1.30 -10.32
CA GLY A 13 12.58 0.26 -10.42
C GLY A 13 11.18 0.79 -10.75
N ALA A 14 11.07 1.71 -11.72
CA ALA A 14 9.93 2.59 -11.98
C ALA A 14 8.53 1.95 -12.06
N GLY A 15 8.41 0.63 -12.16
CA GLY A 15 7.14 -0.11 -12.09
C GLY A 15 6.73 -0.62 -10.71
N LYS A 16 7.65 -0.73 -9.75
CA LYS A 16 7.37 -1.27 -8.40
C LYS A 16 6.96 -0.17 -7.44
N GLY A 17 6.16 -0.50 -6.43
CA GLY A 17 5.89 0.40 -5.33
C GLY A 17 6.90 0.28 -4.20
N LEU A 18 6.54 0.77 -3.01
CA LEU A 18 7.41 0.81 -1.84
C LEU A 18 6.80 -0.01 -0.72
N LEU A 19 7.59 -0.91 -0.11
CA LEU A 19 7.25 -1.59 1.13
C LEU A 19 8.20 -1.09 2.21
N LEU A 20 7.70 -0.25 3.12
CA LEU A 20 8.46 0.24 4.26
C LEU A 20 8.20 -0.66 5.47
N THR A 21 9.24 -1.30 5.98
CA THR A 21 9.20 -2.17 7.17
C THR A 21 9.98 -1.56 8.33
N GLY A 22 9.80 -2.06 9.55
CA GLY A 22 10.59 -1.68 10.72
C GLY A 22 9.73 -1.37 11.95
N ASP A 23 10.37 -1.07 13.07
CA ASP A 23 9.70 -0.94 14.38
C ASP A 23 8.76 0.27 14.50
N TYR A 24 8.01 0.30 15.60
CA TYR A 24 7.13 1.39 15.99
C TYR A 24 7.89 2.72 16.08
N GLY A 25 7.30 3.79 15.55
CA GLY A 25 7.87 5.15 15.68
C GLY A 25 9.06 5.45 14.76
N THR A 26 9.42 4.56 13.82
CA THR A 26 10.50 4.78 12.84
C THR A 26 10.17 5.78 11.73
N GLY A 27 8.92 6.24 11.64
CA GLY A 27 8.49 7.29 10.70
C GLY A 27 7.96 6.82 9.35
N LYS A 28 7.68 5.50 9.17
CA LYS A 28 7.16 4.92 7.92
C LYS A 28 5.96 5.68 7.34
N SER A 29 4.90 5.86 8.13
CA SER A 29 3.69 6.55 7.70
C SER A 29 3.96 8.02 7.35
N THR A 30 4.80 8.70 8.15
CA THR A 30 5.21 10.08 7.89
C THR A 30 5.97 10.20 6.57
N ILE A 31 6.85 9.25 6.26
CA ILE A 31 7.58 9.21 4.98
C ILE A 31 6.61 9.05 3.81
N MET A 32 5.63 8.14 3.89
CA MET A 32 4.63 7.98 2.84
C MET A 32 3.79 9.25 2.65
N GLN A 33 3.43 9.94 3.73
CA GLN A 33 2.71 11.20 3.67
C GLN A 33 3.54 12.32 3.02
N ILE A 34 4.83 12.41 3.35
CA ILE A 34 5.75 13.37 2.74
C ILE A 34 5.91 13.06 1.26
N LEU A 35 6.15 11.80 0.89
CA LEU A 35 6.27 11.36 -0.50
C LEU A 35 5.01 11.71 -1.29
N ASN A 36 3.83 11.42 -0.75
CA ASN A 36 2.56 11.75 -1.38
C ASN A 36 2.42 13.25 -1.65
N LYS A 37 2.70 14.09 -0.64
CA LYS A 37 2.67 15.55 -0.79
C LYS A 37 3.71 16.06 -1.79
N TYR A 38 4.91 15.48 -1.77
CA TYR A 38 5.97 15.84 -2.70
C TYR A 38 5.57 15.53 -4.15
N LEU A 39 5.08 14.31 -4.42
CA LEU A 39 4.61 13.91 -5.76
C LEU A 39 3.42 14.75 -6.22
N TRP A 40 2.53 15.14 -5.32
CA TRP A 40 1.43 16.07 -5.62
C TRP A 40 1.94 17.47 -5.99
N PHE A 41 3.02 17.94 -5.34
CA PHE A 41 3.61 19.24 -5.62
C PHE A 41 4.36 19.27 -6.96
N ILE A 42 5.06 18.18 -7.32
CA ILE A 42 5.88 18.12 -8.54
C ILE A 42 5.13 17.58 -9.77
N GLY A 43 4.00 16.89 -9.60
CA GLY A 43 3.30 16.17 -10.67
C GLY A 43 2.57 17.06 -11.69
N GLY A 44 2.56 18.38 -11.48
CA GLY A 44 1.94 19.33 -12.40
C GLY A 44 0.41 19.34 -12.29
N ARG A 45 -0.26 19.78 -13.36
CA ARG A 45 -1.72 19.90 -13.42
C ARG A 45 -2.26 19.37 -14.73
N ASP A 46 -3.49 18.86 -14.71
CA ASP A 46 -4.19 18.40 -15.91
C ASP A 46 -4.77 19.58 -16.70
N ALA A 47 -5.41 19.27 -17.83
CA ALA A 47 -6.02 20.27 -18.69
C ALA A 47 -7.14 21.09 -18.00
N GLY A 48 -7.68 20.59 -16.88
CA GLY A 48 -8.68 21.27 -16.06
C GLY A 48 -8.08 22.03 -14.86
N ASP A 49 -6.76 22.20 -14.81
CA ASP A 49 -6.02 22.83 -13.71
C ASP A 49 -6.08 22.03 -12.38
N TYR A 50 -6.47 20.75 -12.44
CA TYR A 50 -6.44 19.89 -11.26
C TYR A 50 -5.03 19.31 -11.05
N PRO A 51 -4.53 19.30 -9.80
CA PRO A 51 -3.23 18.71 -9.50
C PRO A 51 -3.15 17.25 -9.94
N ILE A 52 -2.07 16.91 -10.64
CA ILE A 52 -1.72 15.54 -11.00
C ILE A 52 -0.67 15.04 -10.01
N GLY A 53 -0.78 13.77 -9.64
CA GLY A 53 0.21 13.10 -8.81
C GLY A 53 -0.27 12.82 -7.39
N GLY A 54 0.62 12.25 -6.59
CA GLY A 54 0.27 11.66 -5.31
C GLY A 54 -0.52 10.36 -5.44
N PHE A 55 -1.02 9.87 -4.31
CA PHE A 55 -1.76 8.63 -4.17
C PHE A 55 -2.63 8.64 -2.92
N ARG A 56 -3.62 7.75 -2.90
CA ARG A 56 -4.47 7.54 -1.72
C ARG A 56 -3.66 6.85 -0.62
N ILE A 57 -3.86 7.24 0.64
CA ILE A 57 -3.27 6.57 1.81
C ILE A 57 -4.39 6.20 2.76
N ASP A 58 -4.64 4.90 2.91
CA ASP A 58 -5.65 4.36 3.81
C ASP A 58 -5.02 3.29 4.70
N SER A 59 -5.41 3.22 5.97
CA SER A 59 -4.91 2.15 6.84
C SER A 59 -5.56 0.81 6.49
N ALA A 60 -4.81 -0.28 6.63
CA ALA A 60 -5.34 -1.63 6.41
C ALA A 60 -6.60 -1.90 7.27
N SER A 61 -6.58 -1.42 8.53
CA SER A 61 -7.74 -1.52 9.43
C SER A 61 -8.95 -0.76 8.89
N TYR A 62 -8.78 0.45 8.34
CA TYR A 62 -9.88 1.22 7.75
C TYR A 62 -10.52 0.47 6.58
N VAL A 63 -9.70 -0.10 5.70
CA VAL A 63 -10.16 -0.87 4.54
C VAL A 63 -10.94 -2.13 4.98
N ALA A 64 -10.41 -2.86 5.97
CA ALA A 64 -11.03 -4.06 6.51
C ALA A 64 -12.36 -3.78 7.25
N THR A 65 -12.42 -2.70 8.03
CA THR A 65 -13.67 -2.24 8.65
C THR A 65 -14.69 -1.81 7.59
N GLY A 66 -14.24 -1.13 6.54
CA GLY A 66 -15.11 -0.75 5.43
C GLY A 66 -15.73 -1.97 4.72
N PHE A 67 -14.97 -3.05 4.52
CA PHE A 67 -15.52 -4.33 4.05
C PHE A 67 -16.57 -4.89 4.99
N SER A 68 -16.31 -4.87 6.30
CA SER A 68 -17.25 -5.39 7.29
C SER A 68 -18.61 -4.66 7.24
N MET A 69 -18.60 -3.37 6.89
CA MET A 69 -19.81 -2.56 6.73
C MET A 69 -20.48 -2.68 5.36
N LYS A 70 -19.70 -2.76 4.27
CA LYS A 70 -20.19 -2.54 2.90
C LYS A 70 -20.01 -3.74 1.96
N GLY A 71 -19.38 -4.80 2.43
CA GLY A 71 -19.16 -6.02 1.67
C GLY A 71 -18.11 -5.88 0.57
N ARG A 72 -18.14 -6.81 -0.40
CA ARG A 72 -17.12 -6.93 -1.45
C ARG A 72 -17.09 -5.75 -2.41
N ASP A 73 -18.22 -5.14 -2.72
CA ASP A 73 -18.30 -4.00 -3.65
C ASP A 73 -17.45 -2.80 -3.17
N TYR A 74 -17.27 -2.66 -1.86
CA TYR A 74 -16.37 -1.65 -1.30
C TYR A 74 -14.90 -1.87 -1.65
N LEU A 75 -14.49 -3.13 -1.85
CA LEU A 75 -13.10 -3.49 -2.18
C LEU A 75 -12.72 -3.08 -3.60
N GLU A 76 -13.71 -2.88 -4.48
CA GLU A 76 -13.49 -2.41 -5.86
C GLU A 76 -12.71 -1.09 -5.90
N LEU A 77 -12.93 -0.20 -4.92
CA LEU A 77 -12.20 1.07 -4.77
C LEU A 77 -10.69 0.89 -4.57
N TYR A 78 -10.24 -0.30 -4.16
CA TYR A 78 -8.85 -0.62 -3.85
C TYR A 78 -8.22 -1.60 -4.84
N THR A 79 -9.03 -2.19 -5.73
CA THR A 79 -8.61 -3.16 -6.75
C THR A 79 -8.73 -2.54 -8.15
N TYR A 80 -9.71 -2.95 -8.96
CA TYR A 80 -9.85 -2.57 -10.37
C TYR A 80 -10.44 -1.17 -10.54
N ASN A 81 -11.13 -0.65 -9.52
CA ASN A 81 -11.68 0.70 -9.45
C ASN A 81 -12.43 1.11 -10.73
N GLY A 82 -13.37 0.25 -11.17
CA GLY A 82 -14.16 0.49 -12.38
C GLY A 82 -13.35 0.46 -13.67
N GLY A 83 -12.26 -0.32 -13.70
CA GLY A 83 -11.33 -0.42 -14.83
C GLY A 83 -10.28 0.69 -14.90
N ILE A 84 -10.20 1.55 -13.89
CA ILE A 84 -9.19 2.61 -13.78
C ILE A 84 -8.46 2.46 -12.45
N PRO A 85 -7.58 1.45 -12.33
CA PRO A 85 -6.87 1.18 -11.09
C PRO A 85 -5.98 2.36 -10.71
N ARG A 86 -5.90 2.65 -9.41
CA ARG A 86 -5.14 3.80 -8.89
C ARG A 86 -3.99 3.34 -8.01
N THR A 87 -2.93 4.16 -7.96
CA THR A 87 -1.85 3.99 -7.00
C THR A 87 -2.36 4.25 -5.59
N ILE A 88 -2.09 3.34 -4.65
CA ILE A 88 -2.59 3.38 -3.27
C ILE A 88 -1.47 2.96 -2.32
N CYS A 89 -1.41 3.62 -1.17
CA CYS A 89 -0.65 3.20 0.00
C CYS A 89 -1.57 2.60 1.06
N PHE A 90 -1.29 1.37 1.46
CA PHE A 90 -1.90 0.73 2.62
C PHE A 90 -1.02 0.90 3.85
N ASP A 91 -1.45 1.75 4.77
CA ASP A 91 -0.72 2.05 6.00
C ASP A 91 -1.02 1.00 7.08
N GLU A 92 0.00 0.65 7.87
CA GLU A 92 -0.10 -0.30 8.98
C GLU A 92 -0.66 -1.68 8.62
N LEU A 93 -0.22 -2.27 7.49
CA LEU A 93 -0.56 -3.65 7.13
C LEU A 93 -0.21 -4.61 8.29
N GLY A 94 -1.17 -5.44 8.67
CA GLY A 94 -1.06 -6.36 9.80
C GLY A 94 -1.88 -5.94 11.02
N ARG A 95 -2.45 -4.73 11.03
CA ARG A 95 -3.27 -4.27 12.18
C ARG A 95 -4.76 -4.40 11.95
N GLU A 96 -5.17 -4.81 10.77
CA GLU A 96 -6.56 -5.02 10.45
C GLU A 96 -7.13 -6.28 11.13
N PRO A 97 -8.46 -6.35 11.31
CA PRO A 97 -9.11 -7.58 11.74
C PRO A 97 -8.96 -8.70 10.69
N ILE A 98 -8.45 -9.85 11.12
CA ILE A 98 -8.26 -11.03 10.26
C ILE A 98 -8.89 -12.27 10.94
N PRO A 99 -9.89 -12.93 10.31
CA PRO A 99 -10.63 -12.47 9.14
C PRO A 99 -11.59 -11.33 9.50
N SER A 100 -11.88 -10.46 8.53
CA SER A 100 -13.00 -9.52 8.62
C SER A 100 -14.29 -10.20 8.17
N LYS A 101 -15.44 -9.82 8.74
CA LYS A 101 -16.74 -10.46 8.47
C LYS A 101 -17.76 -9.48 7.93
N HIS A 102 -18.48 -9.88 6.89
CA HIS A 102 -19.65 -9.16 6.38
C HIS A 102 -20.79 -10.15 6.13
N PHE A 103 -21.91 -10.00 6.86
CA PHE A 103 -23.07 -10.91 6.79
C PHE A 103 -22.70 -12.41 6.75
N GLY A 104 -21.82 -12.84 7.66
CA GLY A 104 -21.37 -14.23 7.77
C GLY A 104 -20.28 -14.64 6.76
N THR A 105 -19.96 -13.81 5.78
CA THR A 105 -18.82 -14.03 4.88
C THR A 105 -17.53 -13.56 5.55
N GLU A 106 -16.60 -14.48 5.77
CA GLU A 106 -15.26 -14.18 6.24
C GLU A 106 -14.31 -13.93 5.07
N LEU A 107 -13.44 -12.92 5.22
CA LEU A 107 -12.42 -12.61 4.23
C LEU A 107 -11.17 -12.05 4.92
N ASN A 108 -10.00 -12.57 4.53
CA ASN A 108 -8.75 -11.85 4.75
C ASN A 108 -8.67 -10.74 3.69
N VAL A 109 -9.14 -9.54 4.06
CA VAL A 109 -9.36 -8.42 3.13
C VAL A 109 -8.06 -8.01 2.46
N MET A 110 -6.97 -7.88 3.23
CA MET A 110 -5.69 -7.44 2.66
C MET A 110 -5.04 -8.52 1.81
N GLN A 111 -5.17 -9.81 2.16
CA GLN A 111 -4.73 -10.90 1.27
C GLN A 111 -5.43 -10.81 -0.09
N TYR A 112 -6.76 -10.65 -0.10
CA TYR A 112 -7.54 -10.52 -1.33
C TYR A 112 -7.10 -9.30 -2.17
N ILE A 113 -6.97 -8.13 -1.54
CA ILE A 113 -6.53 -6.91 -2.23
C ILE A 113 -5.12 -7.08 -2.81
N LEU A 114 -4.17 -7.62 -2.05
CA LEU A 114 -2.80 -7.83 -2.52
C LEU A 114 -2.74 -8.80 -3.71
N GLN A 115 -3.62 -9.81 -3.72
CA GLN A 115 -3.76 -10.71 -4.86
C GLN A 115 -4.26 -9.97 -6.10
N CYS A 116 -5.36 -9.21 -6.03
CA CYS A 116 -5.85 -8.45 -7.18
C CYS A 116 -4.82 -7.41 -7.65
N ARG A 117 -4.16 -6.72 -6.73
CA ARG A 117 -3.17 -5.69 -7.08
C ARG A 117 -1.88 -6.25 -7.67
N TYR A 118 -1.58 -7.52 -7.44
CA TYR A 118 -0.50 -8.21 -8.15
C TYR A 118 -0.81 -8.38 -9.65
N GLU A 119 -2.06 -8.69 -10.00
CA GLU A 119 -2.49 -8.74 -11.41
C GLU A 119 -2.36 -7.35 -12.05
N LEU A 120 -2.69 -6.30 -11.30
CA LEU A 120 -2.65 -4.89 -11.72
C LEU A 120 -1.25 -4.23 -11.61
N ARG A 121 -0.19 -5.00 -11.30
CA ARG A 121 1.13 -4.43 -10.95
C ARG A 121 1.81 -3.63 -12.06
N TYR A 122 1.38 -3.81 -13.31
CA TYR A 122 1.87 -3.04 -14.46
C TYR A 122 1.00 -1.80 -14.77
N GLU A 123 -0.17 -1.69 -14.16
CA GLU A 123 -1.14 -0.60 -14.40
C GLU A 123 -1.12 0.42 -13.25
N CYS A 124 -0.91 -0.02 -12.01
CA CYS A 124 -0.86 0.85 -10.85
C CYS A 124 0.12 0.35 -9.80
N LYS A 125 0.67 1.27 -8.99
CA LYS A 125 1.62 0.93 -7.94
C LYS A 125 0.93 0.67 -6.61
N THR A 126 1.50 -0.20 -5.80
CA THR A 126 1.04 -0.45 -4.44
C THR A 126 2.12 -0.03 -3.47
N HIS A 127 1.78 0.77 -2.48
CA HIS A 127 2.66 1.17 -1.39
C HIS A 127 2.17 0.53 -0.09
N ILE A 128 3.09 0.14 0.79
CA ILE A 128 2.75 -0.48 2.07
C ILE A 128 3.68 0.07 3.15
N THR A 129 3.14 0.30 4.33
CA THR A 129 3.91 0.38 5.57
C THR A 129 3.51 -0.75 6.49
N THR A 130 4.47 -1.32 7.21
CA THR A 130 4.19 -2.38 8.18
C THR A 130 5.27 -2.45 9.25
N ASN A 131 4.90 -3.01 10.41
CA ASN A 131 5.86 -3.43 11.42
C ASN A 131 6.25 -4.90 11.27
N LEU A 132 5.60 -5.63 10.37
CA LEU A 132 5.84 -7.04 10.16
C LEU A 132 7.16 -7.26 9.40
N SER A 133 7.85 -8.35 9.74
CA SER A 133 8.89 -8.92 8.90
C SER A 133 8.27 -9.52 7.64
N ILE A 134 9.10 -9.80 6.62
CA ILE A 134 8.62 -10.45 5.40
C ILE A 134 8.04 -11.84 5.71
N GLU A 135 8.64 -12.58 6.64
CA GLU A 135 8.18 -13.89 7.10
C GLU A 135 6.80 -13.79 7.77
N GLU A 136 6.60 -12.79 8.64
CA GLU A 136 5.30 -12.58 9.30
C GLU A 136 4.19 -12.19 8.30
N ILE A 137 4.54 -11.49 7.22
CA ILE A 137 3.59 -11.20 6.12
C ILE A 137 3.23 -12.50 5.39
N GLN A 138 4.20 -13.38 5.14
CA GLN A 138 3.94 -14.68 4.50
C GLN A 138 3.03 -15.56 5.36
N ASP A 139 3.29 -15.65 6.66
CA ASP A 139 2.49 -16.46 7.58
C ASP A 139 1.05 -15.94 7.66
N ARG A 140 0.88 -14.61 7.60
CA ARG A 140 -0.43 -13.96 7.76
C ARG A 140 -1.27 -13.92 6.49
N TYR A 141 -0.64 -13.75 5.33
CA TYR A 141 -1.32 -13.53 4.06
C TYR A 141 -1.07 -14.65 3.04
N GLY A 142 -0.32 -15.69 3.42
CA GLY A 142 -0.04 -16.87 2.62
C GLY A 142 1.33 -16.85 1.96
N ALA A 143 1.96 -18.03 1.85
CA ALA A 143 3.32 -18.20 1.36
C ALA A 143 3.56 -17.63 -0.05
N TYR A 144 2.56 -17.66 -0.93
CA TYR A 144 2.67 -17.13 -2.30
C TYR A 144 2.81 -15.60 -2.35
N ILE A 145 2.54 -14.87 -1.25
CA ILE A 145 2.72 -13.42 -1.17
C ILE A 145 4.23 -13.08 -1.18
N ALA A 146 5.11 -13.97 -0.71
CA ALA A 146 6.56 -13.76 -0.66
C ALA A 146 7.15 -13.33 -2.02
N ASP A 147 6.92 -14.16 -3.03
CA ASP A 147 7.45 -13.94 -4.38
C ASP A 147 6.85 -12.67 -5.00
N ARG A 148 5.55 -12.47 -4.75
CA ARG A 148 4.83 -11.28 -5.21
C ARG A 148 5.36 -9.99 -4.57
N ILE A 149 5.81 -10.03 -3.31
CA ILE A 149 6.41 -8.86 -2.67
C ILE A 149 7.63 -8.39 -3.45
N ASN A 150 8.52 -9.33 -3.82
CA ASN A 150 9.71 -9.00 -4.58
C ASN A 150 9.39 -8.45 -5.97
N GLU A 151 8.29 -8.89 -6.59
CA GLU A 151 7.83 -8.37 -7.88
C GLU A 151 7.14 -7.00 -7.77
N MET A 152 6.40 -6.76 -6.69
CA MET A 152 5.56 -5.56 -6.54
C MET A 152 6.26 -4.40 -5.85
N PHE A 153 7.29 -4.64 -5.03
CA PHE A 153 7.84 -3.62 -4.15
C PHE A 153 9.36 -3.52 -4.20
N ASN A 154 9.85 -2.30 -4.02
CA ASN A 154 11.16 -2.04 -3.47
C ASN A 154 11.02 -2.05 -1.94
N VAL A 155 11.65 -3.03 -1.29
CA VAL A 155 11.57 -3.23 0.16
C VAL A 155 12.62 -2.39 0.86
N ILE A 156 12.21 -1.57 1.82
CA ILE A 156 13.10 -0.69 2.59
C ILE A 156 12.82 -0.87 4.08
N GLU A 157 13.80 -1.42 4.78
CA GLU A 157 13.75 -1.56 6.24
C GLU A 157 14.23 -0.27 6.92
N LEU A 158 13.36 0.34 7.73
CA LEU A 158 13.69 1.51 8.52
C LEU A 158 14.17 1.10 9.92
N LYS A 159 15.47 1.23 10.14
CA LYS A 159 16.12 1.00 11.44
C LYS A 159 16.24 2.31 12.22
N GLY A 160 15.92 2.28 13.51
CA GLY A 160 16.14 3.42 14.40
C GLY A 160 15.24 3.43 15.62
N SER A 161 15.66 4.19 16.65
CA SER A 161 14.85 4.50 17.83
C SER A 161 13.56 5.21 17.41
N SER A 162 12.47 4.99 18.18
CA SER A 162 11.25 5.76 18.02
C SER A 162 11.55 7.26 17.94
N ARG A 163 11.07 7.93 16.89
CA ARG A 163 11.20 9.38 16.68
C ARG A 163 9.98 10.16 17.20
N ARG A 164 9.29 9.57 18.17
CA ARG A 164 8.16 10.18 18.89
C ARG A 164 8.62 10.65 20.26
#